data_AF-A0A9D1EEF7-F1
#
_entry.id   AF-A0A9D1EEF7-F1
#
_cell.length_a   1.000
_cell.length_b   1.000
_cell.length_c   1.000
_cell.angle_alpha   90.00
_cell.angle_beta   90.00
_cell.angle_gamma   90.00
#
_symmetry.space_group_name_H-M   'P 1'
#
loop_
_entity.id
_entity.type
_entity.pdbx_description
1 polymer ?
#
loop_
_entity_poly.entity_id
_entity_poly.type
_entity_poly.pdbx_seq_one_letter_code
_entity_poly.pdbx_strand_id
1 'polypeptide(L)'
;MKKIVIVLSTIFCMFVLGACGEEAVQPLTDETAVSMGQEGQTLMEQIVALSDQELATQIEYFSENGDAPNTVLYNGLSSWNSSRGELGAYVSTQTPVVTRNENGAYVITMSAQFENRQAVVTMTTDKNVTTWESITFEANYSLGEKLQKAAMNTLMGMVTVFVVLIIIIGCISCFSFIPKIEAKFRKKSEEIDIPIPEPVVPVEPEEENLTDDLELVAVITAAIAAAEETSTDGLVVRSIRRVGTSKWKRA
;
A
#
# COMPACT_ATOMS: atom_id res chain seq x y z
N MET A 1 26.89 -2.18 23.83
CA MET A 1 26.07 -2.96 22.88
C MET A 1 25.23 -4.00 23.62
N LYS A 2 25.71 -5.23 23.88
CA LYS A 2 24.94 -6.25 24.64
C LYS A 2 24.48 -5.79 26.03
N LYS A 3 25.30 -5.00 26.74
CA LYS A 3 24.99 -4.53 28.10
C LYS A 3 23.75 -3.62 28.18
N ILE A 4 23.56 -2.69 27.24
CA ILE A 4 22.44 -1.73 27.27
C ILE A 4 21.12 -2.41 26.87
N VAL A 5 21.18 -3.25 25.84
CA VAL A 5 20.04 -4.06 25.39
C VAL A 5 19.59 -5.04 26.47
N ILE A 6 20.53 -5.73 27.12
CA ILE A 6 20.23 -6.62 28.25
C ILE A 6 19.64 -5.81 29.41
N VAL A 7 20.16 -4.61 29.70
CA VAL A 7 19.61 -3.76 30.76
C VAL A 7 18.14 -3.40 30.49
N LEU A 8 17.77 -2.95 29.29
CA LEU A 8 16.37 -2.59 29.01
C LEU A 8 15.43 -3.79 28.93
N SER A 9 15.89 -4.91 28.35
CA SER A 9 15.10 -6.15 28.35
C SER A 9 14.91 -6.73 29.75
N THR A 10 15.97 -6.80 30.57
CA THR A 10 15.89 -7.31 31.95
C THR A 10 15.05 -6.42 32.85
N ILE A 11 15.11 -5.11 32.67
CA ILE A 11 14.29 -4.15 33.42
C ILE A 11 12.82 -4.24 32.99
N PHE A 12 12.54 -4.30 31.69
CA PHE A 12 11.19 -4.54 31.17
C PHE A 12 10.58 -5.83 31.75
N CYS A 13 11.38 -6.89 31.89
CA CYS A 13 10.98 -8.13 32.54
C CYS A 13 10.86 -8.00 34.08
N MET A 14 11.66 -7.15 34.74
CA MET A 14 11.56 -6.92 36.19
C MET A 14 10.28 -6.17 36.59
N PHE A 15 9.83 -5.22 35.76
CA PHE A 15 8.57 -4.49 36.00
C PHE A 15 7.31 -5.38 35.95
N VAL A 16 7.47 -6.62 35.50
CA VAL A 16 6.39 -7.61 35.41
C VAL A 16 6.44 -8.60 36.59
N LEU A 17 7.55 -8.65 37.33
CA LEU A 17 7.77 -9.61 38.40
C LEU A 17 7.31 -9.12 39.79
N GLY A 18 6.88 -7.86 39.91
CA GLY A 18 6.34 -7.27 41.15
C GLY A 18 5.02 -7.89 41.63
N ALA A 19 4.36 -8.71 40.81
CA ALA A 19 3.06 -9.31 41.11
C ALA A 19 3.09 -10.84 41.36
N CYS A 20 4.27 -11.42 41.64
CA CYS A 20 4.38 -12.85 41.92
C CYS A 20 3.91 -13.20 43.36
N GLY A 21 2.60 -13.37 43.51
CA GLY A 21 1.96 -14.08 44.61
C GLY A 21 0.81 -14.91 44.07
N GLU A 22 0.87 -16.22 44.22
CA GLU A 22 -0.17 -17.18 43.84
C GLU A 22 -1.38 -17.05 44.78
N GLU A 23 -2.07 -15.91 44.73
CA GLU A 23 -3.37 -15.71 45.37
C GLU A 23 -4.27 -14.91 44.43
N ALA A 24 -5.55 -15.30 44.39
CA ALA A 24 -6.57 -14.76 43.51
C ALA A 24 -6.50 -13.24 43.36
N VAL A 25 -6.64 -12.74 42.11
CA VAL A 25 -6.72 -11.33 41.70
C VAL A 25 -7.31 -10.46 42.81
N GLN A 26 -6.45 -9.93 43.68
CA GLN A 26 -6.87 -9.08 44.78
C GLN A 26 -7.32 -7.74 44.18
N PRO A 27 -8.30 -7.05 44.80
CA PRO A 27 -8.63 -5.70 44.39
C PRO A 27 -7.36 -4.84 44.41
N LEU A 28 -7.18 -4.02 43.37
CA LEU A 28 -6.08 -3.06 43.29
C LEU A 28 -6.09 -2.23 44.58
N THR A 29 -5.08 -2.41 45.43
CA THR A 29 -4.92 -1.55 46.60
C THR A 29 -4.35 -0.22 46.11
N ASP A 30 -4.64 0.87 46.80
CA ASP A 30 -4.09 2.18 46.43
C ASP A 30 -2.54 2.13 46.39
N GLU A 31 -1.93 1.27 47.21
CA GLU A 31 -0.48 1.03 47.23
C GLU A 31 0.04 0.30 45.98
N THR A 32 -0.64 -0.76 45.51
CA THR A 32 -0.21 -1.47 44.29
C THR A 32 -0.42 -0.61 43.05
N ALA A 33 -1.50 0.18 42.99
CA ALA A 33 -1.73 1.15 41.93
C ALA A 33 -0.60 2.18 41.84
N VAL A 34 -0.17 2.71 43.00
CA VAL A 34 0.92 3.68 43.07
C VAL A 34 2.25 3.06 42.63
N SER A 35 2.57 1.85 43.08
CA SER A 35 3.80 1.14 42.65
C SER A 35 3.83 0.93 41.14
N MET A 36 2.74 0.40 40.56
CA MET A 36 2.63 0.17 39.12
C MET A 36 2.78 1.47 38.33
N GLY A 37 2.17 2.56 38.80
CA GLY A 37 2.33 3.88 38.21
C GLY A 37 3.79 4.33 38.18
N GLN A 38 4.50 4.21 39.31
CA GLN A 38 5.91 4.59 39.44
C GLN A 38 6.84 3.74 38.55
N GLU A 39 6.57 2.44 38.47
CA GLU A 39 7.29 1.52 37.59
C GLU A 39 7.11 1.90 36.11
N GLY A 40 5.87 2.14 35.68
CA GLY A 40 5.58 2.62 34.33
C GLY A 40 6.23 3.98 34.03
N GLN A 41 6.22 4.91 34.98
CA GLN A 41 6.89 6.20 34.83
C GLN A 41 8.41 6.03 34.68
N THR A 42 9.03 5.17 35.49
CA THR A 42 10.47 4.88 35.40
C THR A 42 10.84 4.30 34.05
N LEU A 43 10.03 3.37 33.52
CA LEU A 43 10.22 2.81 32.19
C LEU A 43 10.13 3.88 31.09
N MET A 44 9.13 4.76 31.17
CA MET A 44 8.96 5.87 30.23
C MET A 44 10.17 6.81 30.27
N GLU A 45 10.63 7.20 31.46
CA GLU A 45 11.79 8.09 31.64
C GLU A 45 13.08 7.48 31.06
N GLN A 46 13.25 6.16 31.16
CA GLN A 46 14.37 5.46 30.50
C GLN A 46 14.27 5.47 28.98
N ILE A 47 13.07 5.27 28.42
CA ILE A 47 12.85 5.30 26.96
C ILE A 47 13.16 6.70 26.40
N VAL A 48 12.68 7.76 27.06
CA VAL A 48 12.90 9.14 26.58
C VAL A 48 14.33 9.62 26.79
N ALA A 49 15.07 9.01 27.72
CA ALA A 49 16.48 9.30 27.96
C ALA A 49 17.44 8.65 26.94
N LEU A 50 16.96 7.74 26.08
CA LEU A 50 17.80 7.11 25.06
C LEU A 50 18.26 8.11 24.01
N SER A 51 19.56 8.10 23.72
CA SER A 51 20.09 8.82 22.56
C SER A 51 19.58 8.22 21.25
N ASP A 52 19.65 8.99 20.16
CA ASP A 52 19.20 8.58 18.81
C ASP A 52 19.87 7.27 18.38
N GLN A 53 21.17 7.15 18.65
CA GLN A 53 21.95 5.97 18.32
C GLN A 53 21.50 4.75 19.15
N GLU A 54 21.28 4.94 20.46
CA GLU A 54 20.83 3.85 21.34
C GLU A 54 19.42 3.40 21.01
N LEU A 55 18.52 4.34 20.71
CA LEU A 55 17.16 4.07 20.31
C LEU A 55 17.12 3.26 19.00
N ALA A 56 17.84 3.70 17.97
CA ALA A 56 17.93 2.99 16.70
C ALA A 56 18.50 1.56 16.88
N THR A 57 19.57 1.44 17.66
CA THR A 57 20.20 0.13 17.96
C THR A 57 19.23 -0.82 18.67
N GLN A 58 18.40 -0.30 19.58
CA GLN A 58 17.43 -1.12 20.30
C GLN A 58 16.25 -1.54 19.45
N ILE A 59 15.73 -0.64 18.63
CA ILE A 59 14.66 -0.96 17.68
C ILE A 59 15.11 -2.09 16.76
N GLU A 60 16.32 -1.99 16.19
CA GLU A 60 16.90 -3.04 15.35
C GLU A 60 17.02 -4.36 16.12
N TYR A 61 17.60 -4.35 17.33
CA TYR A 61 17.74 -5.55 18.14
C TYR A 61 16.41 -6.25 18.43
N PHE A 62 15.39 -5.51 18.88
CA PHE A 62 14.10 -6.10 19.20
C PHE A 62 13.30 -6.51 17.96
N SER A 63 13.58 -5.90 16.80
CA SER A 63 13.02 -6.35 15.53
C SER A 63 13.57 -7.71 15.09
N GLU A 64 14.85 -7.97 15.34
CA GLU A 64 15.52 -9.23 14.97
C GLU A 64 15.30 -10.37 15.98
N ASN A 65 15.07 -10.03 17.25
CA ASN A 65 14.97 -10.99 18.37
C ASN A 65 13.55 -11.00 19.00
N GLY A 66 12.52 -10.83 18.17
CA GLY A 66 11.14 -10.56 18.59
C GLY A 66 10.37 -11.76 19.18
N ASP A 67 10.63 -12.09 20.44
CA ASP A 67 9.67 -12.84 21.27
C ASP A 67 8.53 -11.92 21.74
N ALA A 68 7.39 -12.48 22.16
CA ALA A 68 6.19 -11.71 22.57
C ALA A 68 6.46 -10.50 23.50
N PRO A 69 7.25 -10.61 24.59
CA PRO A 69 7.59 -9.45 25.42
C PRO A 69 8.46 -8.41 24.70
N ASN A 70 9.35 -8.85 23.82
CA ASN A 70 10.21 -7.97 23.03
C ASN A 70 9.41 -7.20 21.96
N THR A 71 8.30 -7.76 21.45
CA THR A 71 7.40 -7.06 20.52
C THR A 71 6.75 -5.83 21.15
N VAL A 72 6.36 -5.91 22.43
CA VAL A 72 5.73 -4.78 23.13
C VAL A 72 6.73 -3.66 23.37
N LEU A 73 7.97 -4.00 23.76
CA LEU A 73 9.04 -3.03 23.92
C LEU A 73 9.45 -2.42 22.56
N TYR A 74 9.54 -3.23 21.50
CA TYR A 74 9.74 -2.75 20.13
C TYR A 74 8.66 -1.74 19.71
N ASN A 75 7.38 -2.04 19.97
CA ASN A 75 6.28 -1.13 19.65
C ASN A 75 6.36 0.16 20.46
N GLY A 76 6.71 0.09 21.75
CA GLY A 76 6.93 1.25 22.60
C GLY A 76 8.07 2.14 22.10
N LEU A 77 9.23 1.55 21.81
CA LEU A 77 10.40 2.26 21.26
C LEU A 77 10.09 2.86 19.88
N SER A 78 9.37 2.15 19.03
CA SER A 78 8.96 2.63 17.70
C SER A 78 7.96 3.78 17.79
N SER A 79 7.02 3.71 18.74
CA SER A 79 6.06 4.77 19.03
C SER A 79 6.75 6.03 19.56
N TRP A 80 7.73 5.87 20.46
CA TRP A 80 8.59 6.98 20.89
C TRP A 80 9.39 7.55 19.73
N ASN A 81 10.06 6.70 18.93
CA ASN A 81 10.86 7.15 17.79
C ASN A 81 10.05 7.95 16.76
N SER A 82 8.78 7.59 16.55
CA SER A 82 7.89 8.29 15.63
C SER A 82 7.38 9.62 16.17
N SER A 83 7.29 9.79 17.50
CA SER A 83 6.72 10.97 18.15
C SER A 83 7.78 11.97 18.62
N ARG A 84 8.97 11.51 19.03
CA ARG A 84 10.03 12.33 19.65
C ARG A 84 10.45 13.55 18.85
N GLY A 85 10.49 13.45 17.52
CA GLY A 85 10.87 14.56 16.64
C GLY A 85 9.88 15.72 16.70
N GLU A 86 8.60 15.42 16.88
CA GLU A 86 7.56 16.44 17.05
C GLU A 86 7.40 16.89 18.52
N LEU A 87 7.75 16.04 19.49
CA LEU A 87 7.61 16.30 20.93
C LEU A 87 8.71 17.21 21.49
N GLY A 88 9.97 17.05 21.06
CA GLY A 88 11.11 17.78 21.62
C GLY A 88 11.67 17.13 22.90
N ALA A 89 12.51 17.86 23.65
CA ALA A 89 13.12 17.30 24.85
C ALA A 89 12.11 17.07 25.98
N TYR A 90 12.35 16.04 26.80
CA TYR A 90 11.54 15.73 27.97
C TYR A 90 11.69 16.80 29.06
N VAL A 91 10.58 17.22 29.67
CA VAL A 91 10.55 18.24 30.74
C VAL A 91 10.09 17.66 32.06
N SER A 92 8.92 17.02 32.10
CA SER A 92 8.33 16.48 33.34
C SER A 92 7.16 15.55 33.03
N THR A 93 6.76 14.72 33.99
CA THR A 93 5.56 13.87 33.89
C THR A 93 4.64 14.09 35.09
N GLN A 94 3.33 14.15 34.83
CA GLN A 94 2.32 14.18 35.89
C GLN A 94 2.19 12.82 36.57
N THR A 95 1.64 12.79 37.79
CA THR A 95 1.40 11.53 38.51
C THR A 95 0.61 10.54 37.64
N PRO A 96 1.12 9.32 37.44
CA PRO A 96 0.43 8.29 36.68
C PRO A 96 -0.91 7.94 37.32
N VAL A 97 -1.91 7.68 36.48
CA VAL A 97 -3.22 7.17 36.89
C VAL A 97 -3.32 5.73 36.44
N VAL A 98 -3.60 4.81 37.37
CA VAL A 98 -3.81 3.40 37.06
C VAL A 98 -5.30 3.11 37.11
N THR A 99 -5.82 2.54 36.03
CA THR A 99 -7.22 2.14 35.90
C THR A 99 -7.31 0.69 35.46
N ARG A 100 -8.51 0.11 35.54
CA ARG A 100 -8.78 -1.24 35.05
C ARG A 100 -9.77 -1.17 33.89
N ASN A 101 -9.44 -1.80 32.76
CA ASN A 101 -10.33 -1.84 31.60
C ASN A 101 -11.42 -2.92 31.72
N GLU A 102 -12.34 -2.98 30.76
CA GLU A 102 -13.46 -3.95 30.74
C GLU A 102 -12.99 -5.41 30.73
N ASN A 103 -11.79 -5.67 30.18
CA ASN A 103 -11.18 -7.00 30.12
C ASN A 103 -10.44 -7.37 31.41
N GLY A 104 -10.42 -6.48 32.40
CA GLY A 104 -9.74 -6.66 33.67
C GLY A 104 -8.23 -6.41 33.63
N ALA A 105 -7.70 -5.89 32.52
CA ALA A 105 -6.31 -5.48 32.34
C ALA A 105 -6.06 -4.10 32.98
N TYR A 106 -4.84 -3.88 33.45
CA TYR A 106 -4.45 -2.61 34.07
C TYR A 106 -3.91 -1.65 33.03
N VAL A 107 -4.35 -0.39 33.10
CA VAL A 107 -3.99 0.67 32.19
C VAL A 107 -3.37 1.81 32.99
N ILE A 108 -2.09 2.07 32.74
CA ILE A 108 -1.33 3.16 33.31
C ILE A 108 -1.36 4.30 32.29
N THR A 109 -1.91 5.44 32.69
CA THR A 109 -1.96 6.66 31.87
C THR A 109 -1.16 7.76 32.54
N MET A 110 -0.22 8.35 31.81
CA MET A 110 0.59 9.47 32.29
C MET A 110 0.65 10.58 31.24
N SER A 111 0.55 11.82 31.70
CA SER A 111 0.67 13.00 30.85
C SER A 111 2.11 13.52 30.97
N ALA A 112 2.89 13.32 29.91
CA ALA A 112 4.28 13.76 29.83
C ALA A 112 4.38 15.10 29.08
N GLN A 113 5.11 16.04 29.67
CA GLN A 113 5.42 17.34 29.09
C GLN A 113 6.76 17.30 28.37
N PHE A 114 6.73 17.75 27.12
CA PHE A 114 7.92 17.96 26.30
C PHE A 114 7.98 19.42 25.84
N GLU A 115 9.14 19.84 25.35
CA GLU A 115 9.39 21.23 24.92
C GLU A 115 8.36 21.77 23.92
N ASN A 116 7.94 20.95 22.96
CA ASN A 116 7.05 21.42 21.88
C ASN A 116 5.57 21.17 22.18
N ARG A 117 5.23 20.11 22.95
CA ARG A 117 3.85 19.73 23.29
C ARG A 117 3.78 18.64 24.36
N GLN A 118 2.58 18.39 24.86
CA GLN A 118 2.32 17.26 25.76
C GLN A 118 2.13 15.97 24.97
N ALA A 119 2.47 14.83 25.56
CA ALA A 119 2.07 13.52 25.09
C ALA A 119 1.33 12.77 26.20
N VAL A 120 0.34 11.97 25.81
CA VAL A 120 -0.25 10.97 26.69
C VAL A 120 0.49 9.67 26.44
N VAL A 121 1.10 9.13 27.49
CA VAL A 121 1.73 7.83 27.46
C VAL A 121 0.79 6.83 28.12
N THR A 122 0.45 5.79 27.38
CA THR A 122 -0.46 4.73 27.83
C THR A 122 0.28 3.41 27.81
N MET A 123 0.27 2.72 28.95
CA MET A 123 0.85 1.39 29.08
C MET A 123 -0.21 0.44 29.63
N THR A 124 -0.35 -0.73 29.01
CA THR A 124 -1.35 -1.73 29.42
C THR A 124 -0.64 -3.01 29.83
N THR A 125 -1.09 -3.63 30.92
CA THR A 125 -0.69 -4.99 31.32
C THR A 125 -1.89 -5.92 31.27
N ASP A 126 -1.61 -7.21 31.19
CA ASP A 126 -2.64 -8.22 31.38
C ASP A 126 -3.26 -8.15 32.79
N LYS A 127 -4.35 -8.90 32.98
CA LYS A 127 -5.12 -8.96 34.23
C LYS A 127 -4.32 -9.40 35.46
N ASN A 128 -3.23 -10.14 35.27
CA ASN A 128 -2.40 -10.65 36.36
C ASN A 128 -1.12 -9.83 36.57
N VAL A 129 -0.90 -8.76 35.78
CA VAL A 129 0.35 -7.97 35.81
C VAL A 129 1.58 -8.86 35.55
N THR A 130 1.41 -9.87 34.70
CA THR A 130 2.43 -10.85 34.31
C THR A 130 2.99 -10.63 32.91
N THR A 131 2.41 -9.70 32.13
CA THR A 131 2.94 -9.28 30.84
C THR A 131 2.47 -7.86 30.52
N TRP A 132 3.35 -7.03 29.96
CA TRP A 132 2.93 -5.84 29.24
C TRP A 132 2.23 -6.23 27.93
N GLU A 133 1.15 -5.56 27.59
CA GLU A 133 0.40 -5.73 26.33
C GLU A 133 0.71 -4.60 25.34
N SER A 134 0.87 -3.37 25.84
CA SER A 134 1.18 -2.21 24.99
C SER A 134 1.93 -1.12 25.74
N ILE A 135 2.72 -0.37 24.98
CA ILE A 135 3.32 0.92 25.37
C ILE A 135 3.09 1.86 24.19
N THR A 136 2.50 3.02 24.42
CA THR A 136 2.16 3.97 23.35
C THR A 136 2.40 5.40 23.79
N PHE A 137 3.07 6.18 22.94
CA PHE A 137 3.28 7.61 23.07
C PHE A 137 2.38 8.34 22.07
N GLU A 138 1.38 9.06 22.57
CA GLU A 138 0.46 9.82 21.72
C GLU A 138 0.66 11.33 21.92
N ALA A 139 1.15 12.01 20.88
CA ALA A 139 1.28 13.46 20.90
C ALA A 139 -0.10 14.13 20.98
N ASN A 140 -0.26 15.06 21.93
CA ASN A 140 -1.50 15.79 22.12
C ASN A 140 -1.54 17.01 21.18
N TYR A 141 -2.14 16.82 20.00
CA TYR A 141 -2.34 17.89 19.03
C TYR A 141 -3.53 18.77 19.40
N SER A 142 -3.38 20.08 19.19
CA SER A 142 -4.52 21.00 19.29
C SER A 142 -5.59 20.67 18.24
N LEU A 143 -6.84 21.06 18.49
CA LEU A 143 -7.92 20.88 17.52
C LEU A 143 -7.62 21.54 16.18
N GLY A 144 -6.96 22.71 16.20
CA GLY A 144 -6.54 23.43 15.00
C GLY A 144 -5.53 22.64 14.17
N GLU A 145 -4.51 22.05 14.80
CA GLU A 145 -3.52 21.21 14.13
C GLU A 145 -4.12 19.90 13.62
N LYS A 146 -5.01 19.26 14.40
CA LYS A 146 -5.74 18.06 13.96
C LYS A 146 -6.59 18.37 12.73
N LEU A 147 -7.31 19.50 12.76
CA LEU A 147 -8.14 19.95 11.64
C LEU A 147 -7.29 20.35 10.43
N GLN A 148 -6.13 20.98 10.61
CA GLN A 148 -5.22 21.31 9.52
C GLN A 148 -4.60 20.05 8.90
N LYS A 149 -4.11 19.09 9.71
CA LYS A 149 -3.62 17.80 9.22
C LYS A 149 -4.72 17.04 8.47
N ALA A 150 -5.93 16.99 9.02
CA ALA A 150 -7.08 16.36 8.37
C ALA A 150 -7.46 17.08 7.05
N ALA A 151 -7.51 18.41 7.06
CA ALA A 151 -7.82 19.22 5.89
C ALA A 151 -6.76 19.04 4.79
N MET A 152 -5.49 18.88 5.14
CA MET A 152 -4.43 18.59 4.17
C MET A 152 -4.67 17.27 3.44
N ASN A 153 -5.11 16.24 4.17
CA ASN A 153 -5.48 14.96 3.58
C ASN A 153 -6.75 15.08 2.70
N THR A 154 -7.77 15.81 3.17
CA THR A 154 -8.98 16.06 2.37
C THR A 154 -8.68 16.84 1.09
N LEU A 155 -7.82 17.86 1.16
CA LEU A 155 -7.39 18.64 0.01
C LEU A 155 -6.65 17.75 -0.98
N MET A 156 -5.74 16.90 -0.52
CA MET A 156 -5.01 15.97 -1.39
C MET A 156 -5.96 14.98 -2.10
N GLY A 157 -6.93 14.42 -1.38
CA GLY A 157 -7.95 13.55 -1.95
C GLY A 157 -8.87 14.27 -2.94
N MET A 158 -9.28 15.49 -2.63
CA MET A 158 -10.14 16.29 -3.50
C MET A 158 -9.42 16.73 -4.78
N VAL A 159 -8.17 17.16 -4.68
CA VAL A 159 -7.35 17.58 -5.83
C VAL A 159 -7.07 16.41 -6.75
N THR A 160 -6.72 15.24 -6.22
CA THR A 160 -6.44 14.06 -7.05
C THR A 160 -7.66 13.62 -7.85
N VAL A 161 -8.85 13.57 -7.24
CA VAL A 161 -10.11 13.27 -7.94
C VAL A 161 -10.39 14.29 -9.04
N PHE A 162 -10.21 15.58 -8.75
CA PHE A 162 -10.46 16.65 -9.73
C PHE A 162 -9.51 16.56 -10.95
N VAL A 163 -8.23 16.27 -10.71
CA VAL A 163 -7.23 16.08 -11.79
C VAL A 163 -7.56 14.86 -12.64
N VAL A 164 -7.91 13.73 -12.03
CA VAL A 164 -8.28 12.51 -12.76
C VAL A 164 -9.51 12.74 -13.64
N LEU A 165 -10.53 13.44 -13.14
CA LEU A 165 -11.71 13.81 -13.94
C LEU A 165 -11.35 14.68 -15.14
N ILE A 166 -10.47 15.68 -14.98
CA ILE A 166 -10.00 16.53 -16.07
C ILE A 166 -9.28 15.68 -17.14
N ILE A 167 -8.43 14.73 -16.72
CA ILE A 167 -7.73 13.84 -17.65
C ILE A 167 -8.73 12.97 -18.43
N ILE A 168 -9.73 12.38 -17.77
CA ILE A 168 -10.75 11.55 -18.42
C ILE A 168 -11.55 12.37 -19.45
N ILE A 169 -11.96 13.59 -19.08
CA ILE A 169 -12.64 14.52 -20.01
C ILE A 169 -11.74 14.82 -21.21
N GLY A 170 -10.46 15.06 -20.99
CA GLY A 170 -9.46 15.26 -22.03
C GLY A 170 -9.33 14.06 -22.97
N CYS A 171 -9.24 12.84 -22.44
CA CYS A 171 -9.15 11.60 -23.23
C CYS A 171 -10.39 11.40 -24.11
N ILE A 172 -11.60 11.62 -23.57
CA ILE A 172 -12.85 11.53 -24.34
C ILE A 172 -12.87 12.61 -25.43
N SER A 173 -12.43 13.83 -25.11
CA SER A 173 -12.28 14.90 -26.10
C SER A 173 -11.30 14.52 -27.21
N CYS A 174 -10.18 13.85 -26.90
CA CYS A 174 -9.22 13.34 -27.87
C CYS A 174 -9.81 12.28 -28.80
N PHE A 175 -10.69 11.39 -28.31
CA PHE A 175 -11.40 10.44 -29.15
C PHE A 175 -12.30 11.10 -30.20
N SER A 176 -12.82 12.31 -29.93
CA SER A 176 -13.55 13.09 -30.94
C SER A 176 -12.68 13.59 -32.11
N PHE A 177 -11.35 13.56 -31.98
CA PHE A 177 -10.41 13.91 -33.07
C PHE A 177 -10.05 12.72 -33.96
N ILE A 178 -10.30 11.48 -33.54
CA ILE A 178 -10.10 10.27 -34.38
C ILE A 178 -10.87 10.36 -35.70
N PRO A 179 -12.18 10.66 -35.76
CA PRO A 179 -12.90 10.76 -37.03
C PRO A 179 -12.38 11.89 -37.94
N LYS A 180 -11.83 12.97 -37.36
CA LYS A 180 -11.23 14.08 -38.12
C LYS A 180 -9.87 13.71 -38.72
N ILE A 181 -9.11 12.86 -38.04
CA ILE A 181 -7.82 12.34 -38.53
C ILE A 181 -8.07 11.28 -39.60
N GLU A 182 -9.05 10.38 -39.42
CA GLU A 182 -9.42 9.37 -40.42
C GLU A 182 -9.93 10.00 -41.73
N ALA A 183 -10.77 11.04 -41.63
CA ALA A 183 -11.25 11.77 -42.81
C ALA A 183 -10.12 12.49 -43.57
N LYS A 184 -9.11 13.03 -42.86
CA LYS A 184 -7.93 13.65 -43.48
C LYS A 184 -6.99 12.62 -44.12
N PHE A 185 -6.88 11.43 -43.54
CA PHE A 185 -6.07 10.35 -44.10
C PHE A 185 -6.70 9.72 -45.35
N ARG A 186 -8.03 9.54 -45.36
CA ARG A 186 -8.77 9.11 -46.57
C ARG A 186 -8.71 10.14 -47.70
N LYS A 187 -8.89 11.44 -47.40
CA LYS A 187 -8.78 12.50 -48.41
C LYS A 187 -7.39 12.61 -49.05
N LYS A 188 -6.32 12.24 -48.33
CA LYS A 188 -4.96 12.22 -48.88
C LYS A 188 -4.68 10.99 -49.75
N SER A 189 -5.51 9.94 -49.66
CA SER A 189 -5.38 8.73 -50.47
C SER A 189 -6.18 8.77 -51.78
N GLU A 190 -7.09 9.73 -51.95
CA GLU A 190 -7.98 9.84 -53.12
C GLU A 190 -7.45 10.83 -54.18
N GLU A 191 -6.35 11.53 -53.91
CA GLU A 191 -5.67 12.45 -54.83
C GLU A 191 -4.44 11.79 -55.46
N ILE A 192 -4.64 10.63 -56.10
CA ILE A 192 -3.73 10.12 -57.12
C ILE A 192 -4.59 9.87 -58.36
N ASP A 193 -4.78 10.94 -59.12
CA ASP A 193 -5.32 10.89 -60.48
C ASP A 193 -4.26 10.22 -61.37
N ILE A 194 -4.46 8.95 -61.70
CA ILE A 194 -3.57 8.20 -62.58
C ILE A 194 -4.01 8.48 -64.02
N PRO A 195 -3.14 9.03 -64.89
CA PRO A 195 -3.47 9.25 -66.29
C PRO A 195 -3.72 7.90 -66.99
N ILE A 196 -4.85 7.79 -67.67
CA ILE A 196 -5.20 6.67 -68.54
C ILE A 196 -4.29 6.68 -69.78
N PRO A 197 -3.58 5.59 -70.12
CA PRO A 197 -3.09 5.37 -71.47
C PRO A 197 -4.07 4.50 -72.27
N GLU A 198 -4.41 4.99 -73.46
CA GLU A 198 -5.13 4.32 -74.54
C GLU A 198 -4.33 3.14 -75.18
N PRO A 199 -4.92 2.29 -76.04
CA PRO A 199 -4.97 0.84 -75.86
C PRO A 199 -4.02 0.05 -76.77
N VAL A 200 -3.54 -1.12 -76.31
CA VAL A 200 -3.03 -2.19 -77.18
C VAL A 200 -3.53 -3.58 -76.73
N VAL A 201 -4.35 -4.14 -77.61
CA VAL A 201 -4.93 -5.49 -77.83
C VAL A 201 -3.85 -6.62 -77.76
N PRO A 202 -4.13 -7.95 -77.65
CA PRO A 202 -5.07 -8.77 -76.83
C PRO A 202 -4.50 -10.11 -76.21
N VAL A 203 -5.29 -10.71 -75.30
CA VAL A 203 -5.50 -12.16 -74.93
C VAL A 203 -4.70 -12.84 -73.77
N GLU A 204 -5.49 -13.25 -72.76
CA GLU A 204 -5.47 -14.47 -71.89
C GLU A 204 -4.46 -14.62 -70.73
N PRO A 205 -4.88 -15.27 -69.62
CA PRO A 205 -5.96 -14.92 -68.69
C PRO A 205 -5.40 -14.52 -67.31
N GLU A 206 -6.23 -13.88 -66.49
CA GLU A 206 -5.93 -13.38 -65.14
C GLU A 206 -5.32 -14.46 -64.22
N GLU A 207 -4.06 -14.29 -63.83
CA GLU A 207 -3.63 -14.71 -62.49
C GLU A 207 -4.07 -13.62 -61.53
N GLU A 208 -5.10 -13.92 -60.73
CA GLU A 208 -5.38 -13.19 -59.50
C GLU A 208 -4.05 -13.09 -58.73
N ASN A 209 -3.55 -11.88 -58.57
CA ASN A 209 -2.30 -11.65 -57.88
C ASN A 209 -2.51 -11.91 -56.39
N LEU A 210 -2.36 -13.16 -55.96
CA LEU A 210 -2.40 -13.60 -54.56
C LEU A 210 -1.13 -13.20 -53.79
N THR A 211 -0.22 -12.41 -54.38
CA THR A 211 1.01 -12.01 -53.67
C THR A 211 0.75 -11.13 -52.45
N ASP A 212 -0.42 -10.48 -52.35
CA ASP A 212 -0.75 -9.64 -51.20
C ASP A 212 -1.11 -10.43 -49.92
N ASP A 213 -1.51 -11.70 -50.02
CA ASP A 213 -2.01 -12.48 -48.87
C ASP A 213 -1.19 -13.75 -48.58
N LEU A 214 0.06 -13.84 -49.05
CA LEU A 214 0.93 -15.00 -48.81
C LEU A 214 1.18 -15.25 -47.31
N GLU A 215 1.28 -14.20 -46.51
CA GLU A 215 1.41 -14.31 -45.05
C GLU A 215 0.12 -14.88 -44.42
N LEU A 216 -1.05 -14.43 -44.88
CA LEU A 216 -2.34 -14.93 -44.40
C LEU A 216 -2.53 -16.41 -44.75
N VAL A 217 -2.18 -16.78 -45.98
CA VAL A 217 -2.20 -18.17 -46.47
C VAL A 217 -1.26 -19.06 -45.65
N ALA A 218 -0.05 -18.59 -45.34
CA ALA A 218 0.92 -19.34 -44.54
C ALA A 218 0.42 -19.60 -43.11
N VAL A 219 -0.15 -18.59 -42.45
CA VAL A 219 -0.70 -18.74 -41.09
C VAL A 219 -1.88 -19.69 -41.07
N ILE A 220 -2.80 -19.59 -42.04
CA ILE A 220 -3.97 -20.48 -42.12
C ILE A 220 -3.53 -21.92 -42.39
N THR A 221 -2.59 -22.14 -43.33
CA THR A 221 -2.09 -23.48 -43.66
C THR A 221 -1.37 -24.11 -42.47
N ALA A 222 -0.53 -23.35 -41.76
CA ALA A 222 0.15 -23.83 -40.56
C ALA A 222 -0.84 -24.14 -39.42
N ALA A 223 -1.87 -23.31 -39.23
CA ALA A 223 -2.89 -23.54 -38.20
C ALA A 223 -3.70 -24.81 -38.46
N ILE A 224 -4.06 -25.10 -39.72
CA ILE A 224 -4.80 -26.32 -40.09
C ILE A 224 -3.91 -27.55 -39.93
N ALA A 225 -2.68 -27.51 -40.44
CA ALA A 225 -1.71 -28.61 -40.29
C ALA A 225 -1.46 -28.95 -38.81
N ALA A 226 -1.35 -27.93 -37.96
CA ALA A 226 -1.20 -28.12 -36.52
C ALA A 226 -2.47 -28.69 -35.85
N ALA A 227 -3.67 -28.24 -36.26
CA ALA A 227 -4.93 -28.71 -35.67
C ALA A 227 -5.30 -30.14 -36.08
N GLU A 228 -4.96 -30.54 -37.31
CA GLU A 228 -5.24 -31.89 -37.84
C GLU A 228 -4.04 -32.86 -37.68
N GLU A 229 -2.95 -32.39 -37.06
CA GLU A 229 -1.68 -33.14 -36.91
C GLU A 229 -1.18 -33.76 -38.22
N THR A 230 -1.43 -33.08 -39.35
CA THR A 230 -1.14 -33.57 -40.71
C THR A 230 -0.11 -32.69 -41.42
N SER A 231 0.53 -33.22 -42.46
CA SER A 231 1.48 -32.45 -43.27
C SER A 231 0.76 -31.38 -44.10
N THR A 232 1.45 -30.27 -44.39
CA THR A 232 0.95 -29.21 -45.28
C THR A 232 0.82 -29.66 -46.74
N ASP A 233 1.38 -30.82 -47.08
CA ASP A 233 1.42 -31.37 -48.43
C ASP A 233 0.01 -31.84 -48.86
N GLY A 234 -0.65 -31.05 -49.70
CA GLY A 234 -2.02 -31.28 -50.15
C GLY A 234 -3.05 -30.22 -49.72
N LEU A 235 -2.67 -29.26 -48.87
CA LEU A 235 -3.54 -28.15 -48.47
C LEU A 235 -3.41 -26.99 -49.46
N VAL A 236 -4.54 -26.54 -50.02
CA VAL A 236 -4.61 -25.37 -50.92
C VAL A 236 -5.52 -24.33 -50.31
N VAL A 237 -4.93 -23.22 -49.86
CA VAL A 237 -5.67 -22.07 -49.32
C VAL A 237 -5.76 -21.00 -50.42
N ARG A 238 -6.99 -20.61 -50.74
CA ARG A 238 -7.28 -19.53 -51.70
C ARG A 238 -8.43 -18.68 -51.19
N SER A 239 -8.45 -17.41 -51.56
CA SER A 239 -9.58 -16.55 -51.26
C SER A 239 -10.81 -17.01 -52.07
N ILE A 240 -11.98 -17.08 -51.42
CA ILE A 240 -13.25 -17.33 -52.10
C ILE A 240 -14.15 -16.13 -51.83
N ARG A 241 -14.43 -15.35 -52.86
CA ARG A 241 -15.42 -14.28 -52.78
C ARG A 241 -16.81 -14.81 -53.11
N ARG A 242 -17.75 -14.55 -52.21
CA ARG A 242 -19.16 -14.89 -52.44
C ARG A 242 -19.72 -13.99 -53.52
N VAL A 243 -20.06 -14.56 -54.68
CA VAL A 243 -20.77 -13.82 -55.73
C VAL A 243 -22.17 -13.49 -55.23
N GLY A 244 -22.50 -12.20 -55.11
CA GLY A 244 -23.82 -11.73 -54.71
C GLY A 244 -24.90 -12.33 -55.62
N THR A 245 -25.84 -13.08 -55.03
CA THR A 245 -27.03 -13.67 -55.68
C THR A 245 -26.84 -14.07 -57.14
N SER A 246 -26.19 -15.21 -57.37
CA SER A 246 -26.18 -15.82 -58.70
C SER A 246 -27.62 -16.08 -59.20
N LYS A 247 -27.81 -15.99 -60.52
CA LYS A 247 -29.09 -16.19 -61.23
C LYS A 247 -29.52 -17.66 -61.36
N TRP A 248 -28.72 -18.62 -60.89
CA TRP A 248 -29.06 -20.05 -60.75
C TRP A 248 -30.25 -20.40 -59.85
N LYS A 249 -30.76 -19.49 -59.00
CA LYS A 249 -31.98 -19.73 -58.21
C LYS A 249 -33.29 -19.53 -58.99
N ARG A 250 -33.22 -19.35 -60.31
CA ARG A 250 -34.37 -19.38 -61.22
C ARG A 250 -34.08 -20.32 -62.39
N ALA A 251 -34.09 -21.62 -62.13
CA ALA A 251 -34.32 -22.69 -63.09
C ALA A 251 -35.06 -23.81 -62.36
#